data_AF-A0A354DGK1-F1
#
_entry.id   AF-A0A354DGK1-F1
#
_cell.length_a   1.000
_cell.length_b   1.000
_cell.length_c   1.000
_cell.angle_alpha   90.00
_cell.angle_beta   90.00
_cell.angle_gamma   90.00
#
_symmetry.space_group_name_H-M   'P 1'
#
loop_
_entity.id
_entity.type
_entity.pdbx_description
1 polymer ?
#
loop_
_entity_poly.entity_id
_entity_poly.type
_entity_poly.pdbx_seq_one_letter_code
_entity_poly.pdbx_strand_id
1 'polypeptide(L)'
;PQMAEEMLKNINLFISLKMVQENVDEHNVKQLIHGHDLVLEAVDDMPSRVIIHRTAREMGIPSVGMSGSPPTRGFVSSFFPDGIPYEEALNLPGMGKKLTDLELREEIAEVKKARAWYSVKLGAPEAWAR
;
A
#
# COMPACT_ATOMS: atom_id res chain seq x y z
N PRO A 1 -5.46 5.42 16.03
CA PRO A 1 -4.87 4.23 16.68
C PRO A 1 -5.68 3.69 17.87
N GLN A 2 -6.06 4.54 18.83
CA GLN A 2 -6.66 4.11 20.11
C GLN A 2 -7.95 3.27 19.95
N MET A 3 -8.88 3.67 19.08
CA MET A 3 -10.12 2.93 18.86
C MET A 3 -9.89 1.53 18.23
N ALA A 4 -8.93 1.41 17.32
CA ALA A 4 -8.61 0.12 16.70
C ALA A 4 -8.00 -0.85 17.73
N GLU A 5 -7.11 -0.35 18.59
CA GLU A 5 -6.51 -1.14 19.66
C GLU A 5 -7.56 -1.64 20.66
N GLU A 6 -8.46 -0.75 21.10
CA GLU A 6 -9.57 -1.10 21.98
C GLU A 6 -10.46 -2.17 21.37
N MET A 7 -10.84 -2.00 20.10
CA MET A 7 -11.66 -2.97 19.38
C MET A 7 -10.97 -4.33 19.26
N LEU A 8 -9.67 -4.37 18.91
CA LEU A 8 -8.92 -5.62 18.79
C LEU A 8 -8.78 -6.35 20.13
N LYS A 9 -8.52 -5.63 21.22
CA LYS A 9 -8.48 -6.24 22.57
C LYS A 9 -9.84 -6.75 23.02
N ASN A 10 -10.92 -6.04 22.67
CA ASN A 10 -12.29 -6.50 22.94
C ASN A 10 -12.63 -7.78 22.16
N ILE A 11 -12.11 -7.95 20.95
CA ILE A 11 -12.27 -9.17 20.14
C ILE A 11 -11.44 -10.32 20.72
N ASN A 12 -10.19 -10.08 21.09
CA ASN A 12 -9.30 -11.09 21.66
C ASN A 12 -8.39 -10.48 22.73
N LEU A 13 -8.65 -10.79 24.00
CA LEU A 13 -7.87 -10.27 25.13
C LEU A 13 -6.42 -10.74 25.17
N PHE A 14 -6.09 -11.82 24.46
CA PHE A 14 -4.73 -12.38 24.40
C PHE A 14 -3.92 -11.89 23.21
N ILE A 15 -4.48 -11.02 22.35
CA ILE A 15 -3.75 -10.46 21.21
C ILE A 15 -2.63 -9.54 21.71
N SER A 16 -1.41 -9.74 21.19
CA SER A 16 -0.31 -8.81 21.40
C SER A 16 -0.37 -7.73 20.33
N LEU A 17 -0.38 -6.46 20.75
CA LEU A 17 -0.50 -5.31 19.84
C LEU A 17 0.67 -4.37 20.05
N LYS A 18 1.25 -3.94 18.94
CA LYS A 18 2.18 -2.81 18.88
C LYS A 18 1.60 -1.76 17.94
N MET A 19 1.02 -0.71 18.52
CA MET A 19 0.50 0.41 17.76
C MET A 19 1.62 1.42 17.50
N VAL A 20 1.73 1.88 16.26
CA VAL A 20 2.67 2.93 15.85
C VAL A 20 1.88 4.07 15.23
N GLN A 21 2.16 5.30 15.64
CA GLN A 21 1.50 6.51 15.11
C GLN A 21 2.51 7.29 14.26
N GLU A 22 2.81 6.77 13.08
CA GLU A 22 3.75 7.35 12.13
C GLU A 22 3.24 7.13 10.70
N ASN A 23 3.63 8.02 9.78
CA ASN A 23 3.48 7.76 8.36
C ASN A 23 4.64 6.90 7.89
N VAL A 24 4.38 5.97 6.97
CA VAL A 24 5.41 5.12 6.37
C VAL A 24 6.17 5.87 5.27
N ASP A 25 7.49 5.74 5.24
CA ASP A 25 8.36 6.26 4.20
C ASP A 25 9.61 5.38 4.00
N GLU A 26 10.52 5.78 3.10
CA GLU A 26 11.75 5.01 2.83
C GLU A 26 12.74 4.98 4.01
N HIS A 27 12.58 5.84 5.01
CA HIS A 27 13.46 5.91 6.17
C HIS A 27 13.02 4.95 7.28
N ASN A 28 11.71 4.78 7.49
CA ASN A 28 11.19 3.98 8.61
C ASN A 28 10.64 2.59 8.21
N VAL A 29 10.27 2.36 6.95
CA VAL A 29 9.57 1.13 6.52
C VAL A 29 10.30 -0.16 6.92
N LYS A 30 11.64 -0.20 6.80
CA LYS A 30 12.44 -1.37 7.17
C LYS A 30 12.29 -1.71 8.66
N GLN A 31 12.32 -0.69 9.52
CA GLN A 31 12.14 -0.88 10.97
C GLN A 31 10.69 -1.26 11.31
N LEU A 32 9.72 -0.67 10.62
CA LEU A 32 8.30 -0.94 10.86
C LEU A 32 7.94 -2.40 10.58
N ILE A 33 8.46 -2.99 9.50
CA ILE A 33 8.11 -4.35 9.09
C ILE A 33 9.10 -5.43 9.55
N HIS A 34 10.23 -5.06 10.14
CA HIS A 34 11.23 -6.03 10.61
C HIS A 34 10.65 -7.07 11.57
N GLY A 35 10.94 -8.35 11.31
CA GLY A 35 10.52 -9.47 12.15
C GLY A 35 9.05 -9.90 11.99
N HIS A 36 8.32 -9.35 11.02
CA HIS A 36 6.96 -9.80 10.69
C HIS A 36 6.98 -10.88 9.62
N ASP A 37 6.05 -11.84 9.71
CA ASP A 37 5.90 -12.91 8.73
C ASP A 37 5.12 -12.48 7.47
N LEU A 38 4.35 -11.39 7.55
CA LEU A 38 3.47 -10.90 6.50
C LEU A 38 3.25 -9.39 6.66
N VAL A 39 3.17 -8.67 5.54
CA VAL A 39 2.74 -7.27 5.51
C VAL A 39 1.38 -7.15 4.85
N LEU A 40 0.40 -6.59 5.56
CA LEU A 40 -0.90 -6.19 5.01
C LEU A 40 -0.90 -4.68 4.79
N GLU A 41 -0.88 -4.26 3.52
CA GLU A 41 -0.88 -2.86 3.12
C GLU A 41 -2.33 -2.38 2.90
N ALA A 42 -2.69 -1.26 3.55
CA ALA A 42 -3.99 -0.61 3.44
C ALA A 42 -3.87 0.93 3.45
N VAL A 43 -2.78 1.46 2.90
CA VAL A 43 -2.56 2.89 2.70
C VAL A 43 -3.22 3.36 1.41
N ASP A 44 -3.63 4.63 1.39
CA ASP A 44 -4.39 5.15 0.25
C ASP A 44 -3.48 5.72 -0.85
N ASP A 45 -2.27 6.18 -0.55
CA ASP A 45 -1.38 6.78 -1.55
C ASP A 45 -0.49 5.75 -2.26
N MET A 46 -0.41 5.84 -3.59
CA MET A 46 0.35 4.91 -4.43
C MET A 46 1.87 4.88 -4.11
N PRO A 47 2.54 6.01 -3.83
CA PRO A 47 3.95 6.01 -3.42
C PRO A 47 4.24 5.14 -2.21
N SER A 48 3.44 5.26 -1.14
CA SER A 48 3.61 4.45 0.07
C SER A 48 3.41 2.95 -0.22
N ARG A 49 2.46 2.58 -1.10
CA ARG A 49 2.29 1.18 -1.52
C ARG A 49 3.55 0.61 -2.17
N VAL A 50 4.17 1.39 -3.07
CA VAL A 50 5.43 1.02 -3.71
C VAL A 50 6.53 0.82 -2.67
N ILE A 51 6.69 1.77 -1.75
CA ILE A 51 7.69 1.69 -0.67
C ILE A 51 7.50 0.42 0.18
N ILE A 52 6.26 0.13 0.58
CA ILE A 52 5.92 -1.03 1.42
C ILE A 52 6.20 -2.33 0.67
N HIS A 53 5.62 -2.53 -0.50
CA HIS A 53 5.74 -3.79 -1.25
C HIS A 53 7.18 -4.07 -1.67
N ARG A 54 7.91 -3.05 -2.11
CA ARG A 54 9.32 -3.18 -2.47
C ARG A 54 10.18 -3.55 -1.27
N THR A 55 10.00 -2.87 -0.14
CA THR A 55 10.76 -3.17 1.07
C THR A 55 10.45 -4.56 1.61
N ALA A 56 9.17 -4.97 1.61
CA ALA A 56 8.77 -6.31 2.01
C ALA A 56 9.48 -7.37 1.14
N ARG A 57 9.50 -7.16 -0.19
CA ARG A 57 10.25 -8.01 -1.12
C ARG A 57 11.74 -8.07 -0.80
N GLU A 58 12.40 -6.92 -0.61
CA GLU A 58 13.82 -6.85 -0.25
C GLU A 58 14.15 -7.61 1.05
N MET A 59 13.21 -7.63 1.99
CA MET A 59 13.35 -8.29 3.30
C MET A 59 12.91 -9.75 3.29
N GLY A 60 12.46 -10.30 2.16
CA GLY A 60 11.97 -11.67 2.08
C GLY A 60 10.60 -11.88 2.73
N ILE A 61 9.81 -10.83 2.91
CA ILE A 61 8.50 -10.87 3.56
C ILE A 61 7.40 -10.82 2.49
N PRO A 62 6.46 -11.78 2.45
CA PRO A 62 5.31 -11.68 1.57
C PRO A 62 4.44 -10.47 1.94
N SER A 63 3.79 -9.87 0.95
CA SER A 63 2.93 -8.72 1.17
C SER A 63 1.60 -8.85 0.45
N VAL A 64 0.54 -8.30 1.03
CA VAL A 64 -0.81 -8.28 0.44
C VAL A 64 -1.26 -6.83 0.36
N GLY A 65 -1.76 -6.46 -0.81
CA GLY A 65 -2.32 -5.14 -1.07
C GLY A 65 -3.75 -5.26 -1.59
N MET A 66 -4.51 -4.19 -1.43
CA MET A 66 -5.84 -4.06 -2.02
C MET A 66 -5.95 -2.80 -2.86
N SER A 67 -6.72 -2.87 -3.93
CA SER A 67 -7.11 -1.70 -4.70
C SER A 67 -8.60 -1.77 -5.00
N GLY A 68 -9.28 -0.64 -4.84
CA GLY A 68 -10.69 -0.49 -5.13
C GLY A 68 -10.88 0.54 -6.25
N SER A 69 -11.86 0.30 -7.10
CA SER A 69 -12.41 1.29 -8.02
C SER A 69 -13.93 1.19 -8.01
N PRO A 70 -14.65 2.26 -7.67
CA PRO A 70 -16.11 2.26 -7.66
C PRO A 70 -16.70 1.93 -9.04
N PRO A 71 -17.99 1.54 -9.07
CA PRO A 71 -18.85 1.32 -7.91
C PRO A 71 -18.64 -0.04 -7.21
N THR A 72 -18.09 -1.04 -7.92
CA THR A 72 -18.08 -2.44 -7.46
C THR A 72 -16.82 -3.21 -7.84
N ARG A 73 -15.75 -2.53 -8.28
CA ARG A 73 -14.50 -3.19 -8.63
C ARG A 73 -13.50 -3.09 -7.50
N GLY A 74 -12.83 -4.19 -7.25
CA GLY A 74 -11.68 -4.23 -6.37
C GLY A 74 -10.93 -5.51 -6.60
N PHE A 75 -9.67 -5.52 -6.19
CA PHE A 75 -8.88 -6.73 -6.15
C PHE A 75 -8.03 -6.74 -4.89
N VAL A 76 -7.72 -7.95 -4.47
CA VAL A 76 -6.72 -8.25 -3.45
C VAL A 76 -5.65 -9.06 -4.15
N SER A 77 -4.39 -8.69 -3.93
CA SER A 77 -3.24 -9.31 -4.57
C SER A 77 -2.17 -9.62 -3.55
N SER A 78 -1.62 -10.82 -3.62
CA SER A 78 -0.49 -11.28 -2.81
C SER A 78 0.79 -11.28 -3.64
N PHE A 79 1.86 -10.73 -3.08
CA PHE A 79 3.18 -10.63 -3.69
C PHE A 79 4.19 -11.39 -2.83
N PHE A 80 4.72 -12.47 -3.37
CA PHE A 80 5.81 -13.23 -2.75
C PHE A 80 7.18 -12.61 -3.10
N PRO A 81 8.20 -12.79 -2.24
CA PRO A 81 9.53 -12.23 -2.46
C PRO A 81 10.19 -12.63 -3.79
N ASP A 82 9.88 -13.83 -4.30
CA ASP A 82 10.38 -14.41 -5.54
C ASP A 82 9.41 -14.27 -6.73
N GLY A 83 8.21 -13.71 -6.50
CA GLY A 83 7.19 -13.49 -7.54
C GLY A 83 7.43 -12.25 -8.41
N ILE A 84 6.40 -11.83 -9.15
CA ILE A 84 6.42 -10.56 -9.90
C ILE A 84 6.50 -9.36 -8.93
N PRO A 85 7.33 -8.33 -9.19
CA PRO A 85 7.35 -7.10 -8.41
C PRO A 85 6.00 -6.35 -8.48
N TYR A 86 5.63 -5.67 -7.39
CA TYR A 86 4.39 -4.88 -7.32
C TYR A 86 4.31 -3.83 -8.44
N GLU A 87 5.39 -3.09 -8.66
CA GLU A 87 5.43 -2.08 -9.72
C GLU A 87 5.24 -2.70 -11.11
N GLU A 88 5.80 -3.88 -11.37
CA GLU A 88 5.65 -4.57 -12.65
C GLU A 88 4.20 -5.03 -12.86
N ALA A 89 3.63 -5.70 -11.86
CA ALA A 89 2.26 -6.22 -11.92
C ALA A 89 1.22 -5.11 -12.14
N LEU A 90 1.47 -3.92 -11.59
CA LEU A 90 0.59 -2.77 -11.73
C LEU A 90 1.07 -1.76 -12.77
N ASN A 91 2.10 -2.07 -13.58
CA ASN A 91 2.64 -1.17 -14.59
C ASN A 91 2.92 0.26 -14.05
N LEU A 92 3.69 0.33 -12.97
CA LEU A 92 4.10 1.58 -12.32
C LEU A 92 5.54 1.96 -12.76
N PRO A 93 5.83 3.26 -12.92
CA PRO A 93 7.18 3.73 -13.23
C PRO A 93 8.11 3.60 -12.01
N GLY A 94 9.42 3.79 -12.22
CA GLY A 94 10.37 3.94 -11.12
C GLY A 94 10.85 2.66 -10.45
N MET A 95 10.72 1.51 -11.11
CA MET A 95 11.25 0.24 -10.59
C MET A 95 12.73 0.38 -10.21
N GLY A 96 13.06 -0.01 -8.98
CA GLY A 96 14.42 0.04 -8.43
C GLY A 96 14.95 1.45 -8.11
N LYS A 97 14.19 2.52 -8.38
CA LYS A 97 14.55 3.90 -8.02
C LYS A 97 14.00 4.28 -6.66
N LYS A 98 14.77 5.05 -5.90
CA LYS A 98 14.30 5.63 -4.62
C LYS A 98 13.22 6.67 -4.86
N LEU A 99 12.19 6.66 -4.02
CA LEU A 99 11.10 7.64 -4.02
C LEU A 99 11.41 8.89 -3.17
N THR A 100 12.66 9.04 -2.72
CA THR A 100 13.22 10.35 -2.30
C THR A 100 13.25 11.37 -3.44
N ASP A 101 13.25 10.90 -4.70
CA ASP A 101 13.03 11.74 -5.87
C ASP A 101 11.56 12.19 -5.92
N LEU A 102 11.34 13.50 -5.71
CA LEU A 102 10.01 14.08 -5.62
C LEU A 102 9.27 14.05 -6.97
N GLU A 103 9.98 14.17 -8.09
CA GLU A 103 9.35 14.12 -9.42
C GLU A 103 8.83 12.72 -9.69
N LEU A 104 9.62 11.68 -9.40
CA LEU A 104 9.17 10.30 -9.53
C LEU A 104 8.01 9.97 -8.57
N ARG A 105 8.07 10.50 -7.34
CA ARG A 105 7.01 10.32 -6.36
C ARG A 105 5.68 10.92 -6.86
N GLU A 106 5.74 12.09 -7.47
CA GLU A 106 4.58 12.75 -8.07
C GLU A 106 4.07 11.99 -9.30
N GLU A 107 4.97 11.51 -10.17
CA GLU A 107 4.60 10.65 -11.32
C GLU A 107 3.79 9.42 -10.87
N ILE A 108 4.26 8.71 -9.84
CA ILE A 108 3.57 7.54 -9.28
C ILE A 108 2.22 7.93 -8.67
N ALA A 109 2.12 9.08 -8.00
CA ALA A 109 0.86 9.56 -7.44
C ALA A 109 -0.16 9.89 -8.54
N GLU A 110 0.27 10.52 -9.63
CA GLU A 110 -0.59 10.87 -10.76
C GLU A 110 -1.11 9.63 -11.49
N VAL A 111 -0.41 8.48 -11.47
CA VAL A 111 -0.96 7.21 -11.99
C VAL A 111 -2.25 6.82 -11.27
N LYS A 112 -2.32 6.96 -9.94
CA LYS A 112 -3.56 6.66 -9.17
C LYS A 112 -4.68 7.59 -9.61
N LYS A 113 -4.40 8.88 -9.70
CA LYS A 113 -5.38 9.91 -10.07
C LYS A 113 -5.88 9.72 -11.50
N ALA A 114 -4.98 9.46 -12.46
CA ALA A 114 -5.33 9.17 -13.84
C ALA A 114 -6.24 7.93 -13.95
N ARG A 115 -5.95 6.87 -13.18
CA ARG A 115 -6.82 5.68 -13.09
C ARG A 115 -8.18 6.01 -12.51
N ALA A 116 -8.24 6.88 -11.50
CA ALA A 116 -9.50 7.28 -10.90
C ALA A 116 -10.40 8.04 -11.89
N TRP A 117 -9.82 9.02 -12.60
CA TRP A 117 -10.51 9.76 -13.66
C TRP A 117 -10.89 8.88 -14.85
N TYR A 118 -10.08 7.87 -15.19
CA TYR A 118 -10.45 6.87 -16.19
C TYR A 118 -11.71 6.09 -15.78
N SER A 119 -11.83 5.68 -14.52
CA SER A 119 -13.06 5.04 -14.02
C SER A 119 -14.28 5.96 -14.08
N VAL A 120 -14.12 7.27 -13.86
CA VAL A 120 -15.21 8.25 -14.04
C VAL A 120 -15.71 8.28 -15.49
N LYS A 121 -14.79 8.24 -16.47
CA LYS A 121 -15.16 8.12 -17.90
C LYS A 121 -15.95 6.83 -18.21
N LEU A 122 -15.82 5.81 -17.37
CA LEU A 122 -16.56 4.54 -17.45
C LEU A 122 -17.81 4.49 -16.56
N GLY A 123 -18.22 5.61 -15.95
CA GLY A 123 -19.45 5.72 -15.17
C GLY A 123 -19.28 5.69 -13.65
N ALA A 124 -18.05 5.75 -13.12
CA ALA A 124 -17.85 5.92 -11.68
C ALA A 124 -18.26 7.34 -11.22
N PRO A 125 -18.75 7.52 -9.98
CA PRO A 125 -19.08 8.84 -9.44
C PRO A 125 -17.85 9.76 -9.38
N GLU A 126 -18.00 11.01 -9.83
CA GLU A 126 -16.90 11.99 -9.85
C GLU A 126 -16.35 12.28 -8.45
N ALA A 127 -17.20 12.27 -7.43
CA ALA A 127 -16.81 12.51 -6.03
C ALA A 127 -15.73 11.54 -5.51
N TRP A 128 -15.52 10.39 -6.16
CA TRP A 128 -14.48 9.44 -5.79
C TRP A 128 -13.11 9.74 -6.43
N ALA A 129 -13.07 10.45 -7.55
CA ALA A 129 -11.83 10.76 -8.26
C ALA A 129 -11.18 12.09 -7.80
N ARG A 130 -11.82 12.78 -6.85
CA ARG A 130 -11.38 14.06 -6.27
C ARG A 130 -10.40 13.86 -5.13
#